data_AF-A0A7V9Q5U1-F1
#
_entry.id   AF-A0A7V9Q5U1-F1
#
_cell.length_a   1.000
_cell.length_b   1.000
_cell.length_c   1.000
_cell.angle_alpha   90.00
_cell.angle_beta   90.00
_cell.angle_gamma   90.00
#
_symmetry.space_group_name_H-M   'P 1'
#
loop_
_entity.id
_entity.type
_entity.pdbx_description
1 polymer ?
#
loop_
_entity_poly.entity_id
_entity_poly.type
_entity_poly.pdbx_seq_one_letter_code
_entity_poly.pdbx_strand_id
1 'polypeptide(L)'
;MSIRKFVLVIMCAAVTCGAAVVLPVVHVSAQQNASGGAQSGATPIQRLEVMRSKLETMRRTLNSAVAGINAKDTASKDAPADDPRARLRGLEKEVGSVLSEVSDLRAKQERADRYDVSLLDKLETSITDLNERVEAGLRATAGERRGGDAAATTTGGEKKKKPGFFGRILGRGGDDKYNELMGTVAEGRDRTLFEEATTEARKDRYETARTLYNVIITTYPDSAYLPAAKLAIADTFYLEGTSSALIQSAAAYQDWLTFFPTHPLSDDVMMKIAEVEMRKMGLPDRDVQPARKAEQRLKAMLQQFPDTSLRPDAEIRLREVQESLGMHNLFVGNQYFDRYFQGKAPNPKGAQSRYREVVEKYPNFSYMDQVLYRLGVTYVQEEEPDEAAKYFQQLVRNHPNSEFAEKAREQLEAIGAAVPEADPQKMKDVPPERPGIREQFFRELLGTTPVTVDKS
;
A
#
# COMPACT_ATOMS: atom_id res chain seq x y z
N MET A 1 17.21 10.86 -69.84
CA MET A 1 16.57 9.96 -70.81
C MET A 1 15.66 9.00 -70.04
N SER A 2 14.39 8.97 -70.44
CA SER A 2 13.26 8.23 -69.85
C SER A 2 13.29 6.74 -70.23
N ILE A 3 12.55 5.88 -69.51
CA ILE A 3 11.72 4.71 -69.93
C ILE A 3 11.53 3.78 -68.70
N ARG A 4 10.40 3.84 -67.98
CA ARG A 4 9.13 3.02 -68.07
C ARG A 4 9.32 1.56 -67.59
N LYS A 5 8.70 1.10 -66.48
CA LYS A 5 7.28 0.83 -66.09
C LYS A 5 6.81 -0.62 -66.39
N PHE A 6 5.94 -1.12 -65.49
CA PHE A 6 5.07 -2.34 -65.51
C PHE A 6 5.63 -3.62 -64.85
N VAL A 7 5.19 -4.07 -63.65
CA VAL A 7 3.88 -4.58 -63.15
C VAL A 7 3.61 -6.04 -63.55
N LEU A 8 3.57 -6.94 -62.54
CA LEU A 8 2.73 -8.14 -62.55
C LEU A 8 2.29 -8.49 -61.11
N VAL A 9 0.98 -8.63 -60.94
CA VAL A 9 0.25 -9.01 -59.72
C VAL A 9 -0.18 -10.47 -59.86
N ILE A 10 0.05 -11.32 -58.85
CA ILE A 10 -0.77 -12.51 -58.58
C ILE A 10 -0.91 -12.69 -57.05
N MET A 11 -2.16 -12.69 -56.59
CA MET A 11 -2.63 -13.09 -55.27
C MET A 11 -2.45 -14.60 -55.03
N CYS A 12 -2.08 -15.00 -53.81
CA CYS A 12 -2.73 -16.12 -53.13
C CYS A 12 -2.53 -16.01 -51.62
N ALA A 13 -3.63 -16.19 -50.87
CA ALA A 13 -3.71 -16.08 -49.43
C ALA A 13 -3.31 -17.39 -48.73
N ALA A 14 -2.62 -17.30 -47.59
CA ALA A 14 -2.80 -18.19 -46.44
C ALA A 14 -2.00 -17.70 -45.21
N VAL A 15 -2.75 -17.26 -44.22
CA VAL A 15 -2.53 -17.26 -42.77
C VAL A 15 -1.32 -18.06 -42.28
N THR A 16 -0.41 -17.43 -41.52
CA THR A 16 0.05 -17.85 -40.16
C THR A 16 1.18 -16.94 -39.63
N CYS A 17 1.02 -16.49 -38.38
CA CYS A 17 2.01 -16.05 -37.39
C CYS A 17 3.17 -15.11 -37.81
N GLY A 18 3.03 -13.81 -37.52
CA GLY A 18 4.15 -12.86 -37.41
C GLY A 18 4.59 -12.72 -35.95
N ALA A 19 5.68 -13.39 -35.59
CA ALA A 19 6.41 -13.18 -34.33
C ALA A 19 7.31 -11.94 -34.47
N ALA A 20 7.23 -11.04 -33.50
CA ALA A 20 8.13 -9.90 -33.36
C ALA A 20 9.50 -10.36 -32.85
N VAL A 21 10.53 -9.84 -33.49
CA VAL A 21 11.95 -9.97 -33.12
C VAL A 21 12.22 -9.16 -31.85
N VAL A 22 12.67 -9.83 -30.79
CA VAL A 22 13.40 -9.22 -29.67
C VAL A 22 14.65 -10.08 -29.39
N LEU A 23 15.80 -9.43 -29.31
CA LEU A 23 17.11 -10.00 -29.04
C LEU A 23 17.14 -10.76 -27.70
N PRO A 24 17.72 -11.98 -27.61
CA PRO A 24 17.87 -12.68 -26.35
C PRO A 24 19.21 -12.35 -25.67
N VAL A 25 19.12 -11.94 -24.40
CA VAL A 25 20.24 -11.94 -23.46
C VAL A 25 20.50 -13.38 -23.03
N VAL A 26 21.74 -13.81 -23.21
CA VAL A 26 22.25 -15.15 -22.92
C VAL A 26 21.98 -15.53 -21.46
N HIS A 27 21.22 -16.60 -21.24
CA HIS A 27 21.19 -17.33 -19.96
C HIS A 27 21.66 -18.75 -20.23
N VAL A 28 22.74 -19.14 -19.55
CA VAL A 28 23.35 -20.46 -19.62
C VAL A 28 22.42 -21.46 -18.96
N SER A 29 21.99 -22.45 -19.75
CA SER A 29 21.27 -23.64 -19.32
C SER A 29 22.23 -24.71 -18.79
N ALA A 30 21.86 -25.36 -17.69
CA ALA A 30 22.34 -26.71 -17.37
C ALA A 30 21.19 -27.56 -16.82
N GLN A 31 20.65 -28.38 -17.71
CA GLN A 31 20.15 -29.76 -17.57
C GLN A 31 19.41 -30.17 -16.29
N GLN A 32 18.14 -30.56 -16.49
CA GLN A 32 17.34 -31.36 -15.56
C GLN A 32 17.90 -32.79 -15.40
N ASN A 33 17.89 -33.29 -14.17
CA ASN A 33 17.75 -34.71 -13.88
C ASN A 33 16.66 -34.86 -12.81
N ALA A 34 15.66 -35.70 -13.08
CA ALA A 34 14.54 -35.98 -12.22
C ALA A 34 14.85 -37.14 -11.27
N SER A 35 14.76 -36.93 -9.96
CA SER A 35 14.45 -37.94 -8.92
C SER A 35 14.24 -37.24 -7.58
N GLY A 36 13.18 -37.62 -6.85
CA GLY A 36 12.57 -36.85 -5.75
C GLY A 36 13.35 -36.66 -4.44
N GLY A 37 12.74 -35.84 -3.58
CA GLY A 37 13.16 -35.54 -2.20
C GLY A 37 13.40 -34.05 -1.97
N ALA A 38 12.33 -33.28 -1.71
CA ALA A 38 12.45 -31.86 -1.40
C ALA A 38 12.73 -31.64 0.10
N GLN A 39 13.97 -31.25 0.45
CA GLN A 39 14.26 -30.47 1.67
C GLN A 39 15.66 -29.81 1.63
N SER A 40 15.69 -28.53 2.00
CA SER A 40 16.83 -27.73 2.51
C SER A 40 17.92 -27.20 1.55
N GLY A 41 17.75 -25.95 1.10
CA GLY A 41 18.85 -25.08 0.63
C GLY A 41 19.28 -24.01 1.65
N ALA A 42 18.79 -24.08 2.90
CA ALA A 42 19.06 -23.09 3.94
C ALA A 42 20.33 -23.43 4.73
N THR A 43 21.14 -22.41 5.03
CA THR A 43 22.36 -22.57 5.84
C THR A 43 22.03 -22.99 7.28
N PRO A 44 22.92 -23.72 8.00
CA PRO A 44 22.70 -24.12 9.39
C PRO A 44 22.33 -22.96 10.32
N ILE A 45 22.90 -21.78 10.09
CA ILE A 45 22.63 -20.58 10.90
C ILE A 45 21.20 -20.04 10.64
N GLN A 46 20.72 -20.10 9.40
CA GLN A 46 19.33 -19.74 9.06
C GLN A 46 18.34 -20.72 9.69
N ARG A 47 18.66 -22.02 9.68
CA ARG A 47 17.83 -23.05 10.34
C ARG A 47 17.71 -22.80 11.85
N LEU A 48 18.83 -22.52 12.52
CA LEU A 48 18.84 -22.21 13.96
C LEU A 48 18.08 -20.93 14.31
N GLU A 49 18.12 -19.89 13.46
CA GLU A 49 17.36 -18.66 13.68
C GLU A 49 15.85 -18.88 13.54
N VAL A 50 15.42 -19.67 12.55
CA VAL A 50 14.02 -20.07 12.39
C VAL A 50 13.54 -20.89 13.58
N MET A 51 14.34 -21.85 14.06
CA MET A 51 14.03 -22.65 15.24
C MET A 51 13.86 -21.79 16.50
N ARG A 52 14.80 -20.86 16.73
CA ARG A 52 14.74 -19.92 17.84
C ARG A 52 13.48 -19.07 17.80
N SER A 53 13.19 -18.44 16.65
CA SER A 53 12.01 -17.59 16.45
C SER A 53 10.70 -18.34 16.72
N LYS A 54 10.60 -19.60 16.27
CA LYS A 54 9.44 -20.48 16.57
C LYS A 54 9.29 -20.73 18.07
N LEU A 55 10.37 -21.10 18.76
CA LEU A 55 10.34 -21.38 20.20
C LEU A 55 10.04 -20.13 21.04
N GLU A 56 10.56 -18.97 20.67
CA GLU A 56 10.25 -17.69 21.34
C GLU A 56 8.77 -17.32 21.19
N THR A 57 8.19 -17.59 20.02
CA THR A 57 6.76 -17.43 19.75
C THR A 57 5.93 -18.37 20.62
N MET A 58 6.25 -19.67 20.65
CA MET A 58 5.57 -20.65 21.51
C MET A 58 5.62 -20.25 22.99
N ARG A 59 6.80 -19.83 23.47
CA ARG A 59 7.00 -19.38 24.85
C ARG A 59 6.15 -18.17 25.17
N ARG A 60 6.04 -17.19 24.26
CA ARG A 60 5.19 -16.01 24.45
C ARG A 60 3.71 -16.39 24.52
N THR A 61 3.27 -17.27 23.63
CA THR A 61 1.88 -17.78 23.59
C THR A 61 1.53 -18.52 24.88
N LEU A 62 2.40 -19.41 25.36
CA LEU A 62 2.21 -20.13 26.62
C LEU A 62 2.16 -19.19 27.83
N ASN A 63 3.06 -18.20 27.88
CA ASN A 63 3.07 -17.21 28.97
C ASN A 63 1.79 -16.38 29.00
N SER A 64 1.29 -15.96 27.84
CA SER A 64 0.01 -15.25 27.73
C SER A 64 -1.16 -16.14 28.16
N ALA A 65 -1.17 -17.41 27.74
CA ALA A 65 -2.21 -18.37 28.12
C ALA A 65 -2.23 -18.64 29.63
N VAL A 66 -1.06 -18.81 30.26
CA VAL A 66 -0.93 -18.99 31.72
C VAL A 66 -1.38 -17.74 32.48
N ALA A 67 -1.01 -16.55 32.01
CA ALA A 67 -1.42 -15.28 32.63
C ALA A 67 -2.94 -15.06 32.55
N GLY A 68 -3.58 -15.58 31.50
CA GLY A 68 -5.03 -15.53 31.30
C GLY A 68 -5.84 -16.55 32.13
N ILE A 69 -5.23 -17.37 32.98
CA ILE A 69 -5.92 -18.29 33.90
C ILE A 69 -6.00 -17.64 35.28
N ASN A 70 -7.20 -17.18 35.68
CA ASN A 70 -7.43 -16.51 36.96
C ASN A 70 -7.11 -17.41 38.16
N ALA A 71 -6.39 -16.85 39.13
CA ALA A 71 -5.89 -17.55 40.33
C ALA A 71 -6.96 -17.74 41.43
N LYS A 72 -8.12 -18.31 41.11
CA LYS A 72 -9.09 -18.71 42.14
C LYS A 72 -9.15 -20.24 42.29
N ASP A 73 -8.65 -20.64 43.46
CA ASP A 73 -8.96 -21.84 44.23
C ASP A 73 -8.65 -23.22 43.65
N THR A 74 -7.38 -23.63 43.73
CA THR A 74 -7.01 -24.99 44.21
C THR A 74 -5.65 -24.96 44.93
N ALA A 75 -5.55 -24.18 46.01
CA ALA A 75 -4.54 -24.43 47.04
C ALA A 75 -5.09 -25.51 48.00
N SER A 76 -5.19 -26.75 47.52
CA SER A 76 -5.45 -27.91 48.36
C SER A 76 -4.34 -28.92 48.11
N LYS A 77 -3.82 -29.51 49.18
CA LYS A 77 -2.67 -30.43 49.17
C LYS A 77 -2.89 -31.74 48.40
N ASP A 78 -4.06 -31.92 47.81
CA ASP A 78 -4.44 -33.00 46.90
C ASP A 78 -5.06 -32.40 45.64
N ALA A 79 -4.24 -31.83 44.74
CA ALA A 79 -4.72 -31.32 43.46
C ALA A 79 -4.96 -32.49 42.48
N PRO A 80 -6.05 -32.48 41.68
CA PRO A 80 -6.24 -33.46 40.61
C PRO A 80 -5.04 -33.44 39.65
N ALA A 81 -4.66 -34.60 39.13
CA ALA A 81 -3.50 -34.79 38.26
C ALA A 81 -3.54 -34.03 36.90
N ASP A 82 -4.48 -33.11 36.72
CA ASP A 82 -4.81 -32.50 35.43
C ASP A 82 -5.21 -31.01 35.57
N ASP A 83 -4.42 -30.21 36.30
CA ASP A 83 -4.56 -28.75 36.33
C ASP A 83 -4.07 -28.13 35.00
N PRO A 84 -4.93 -27.43 34.23
CA PRO A 84 -4.54 -26.79 32.98
C PRO A 84 -3.39 -25.79 33.12
N ARG A 85 -3.26 -25.12 34.28
CA ARG A 85 -2.12 -24.21 34.52
C ARG A 85 -0.81 -24.97 34.69
N ALA A 86 -0.83 -26.09 35.44
CA ALA A 86 0.34 -26.96 35.59
C ALA A 86 0.76 -27.58 34.26
N ARG A 87 -0.20 -27.99 33.42
CA ARG A 87 0.03 -28.51 32.06
C ARG A 87 0.74 -27.50 31.16
N LEU A 88 0.24 -26.25 31.10
CA LEU A 88 0.85 -25.19 30.29
C LEU A 88 2.22 -24.76 30.82
N ARG A 89 2.45 -24.77 32.14
CA ARG A 89 3.77 -24.52 32.74
C ARG A 89 4.77 -25.63 32.44
N GLY A 90 4.31 -26.89 32.38
CA GLY A 90 5.14 -28.02 31.94
C GLY A 90 5.65 -27.82 30.50
N LEU A 91 4.73 -27.48 29.59
CA LEU A 91 5.06 -27.15 28.20
C LEU A 91 5.99 -25.93 28.08
N GLU A 92 5.79 -24.90 28.92
CA GLU A 92 6.69 -23.74 28.95
C GLU A 92 8.13 -24.13 29.30
N LYS A 93 8.29 -25.04 30.27
CA LYS A 93 9.60 -25.55 30.69
C LYS A 93 10.28 -26.36 29.59
N GLU A 94 9.51 -27.18 28.86
CA GLU A 94 10.01 -27.94 27.71
C GLU A 94 10.46 -27.02 26.57
N VAL A 95 9.66 -26.00 26.22
CA VAL A 95 10.04 -24.95 25.25
C VAL A 95 11.31 -24.23 25.70
N GLY A 96 11.43 -23.91 27.00
CA GLY A 96 12.64 -23.31 27.56
C GLY A 96 13.88 -24.19 27.43
N SER A 97 13.75 -25.51 27.63
CA SER A 97 14.84 -26.48 27.47
C SER A 97 15.32 -26.55 26.03
N VAL A 98 14.39 -26.72 25.07
CA VAL A 98 14.73 -26.80 23.64
C VAL A 98 15.31 -25.48 23.14
N LEU A 99 14.84 -24.33 23.65
CA LEU A 99 15.41 -23.02 23.33
C LEU A 99 16.86 -22.88 23.82
N SER A 100 17.18 -23.45 24.99
CA SER A 100 18.57 -23.51 25.48
C SER A 100 19.45 -24.35 24.55
N GLU A 101 18.97 -25.53 24.12
CA GLU A 101 19.71 -26.41 23.20
C GLU A 101 19.99 -25.76 21.84
N VAL A 102 18.99 -25.04 21.29
CA VAL A 102 19.15 -24.25 20.05
C VAL A 102 20.15 -23.11 20.24
N SER A 103 20.13 -22.44 21.39
CA SER A 103 21.07 -21.36 21.71
C SER A 103 22.51 -21.87 21.88
N ASP A 104 22.68 -23.03 22.50
CA ASP A 104 23.99 -23.68 22.67
C ASP A 104 24.58 -24.14 21.34
N LEU A 105 23.77 -24.70 20.44
CA LEU A 105 24.22 -25.07 19.09
C LEU A 105 24.54 -23.85 18.23
N ARG A 106 23.78 -22.77 18.35
CA ARG A 106 24.13 -21.50 17.70
C ARG A 106 25.46 -20.96 18.19
N ALA A 107 25.70 -20.97 19.50
CA ALA A 107 26.97 -20.54 20.06
C ALA A 107 28.15 -21.41 19.58
N LYS A 108 27.96 -22.72 19.43
CA LYS A 108 28.95 -23.63 18.82
C LYS A 108 29.19 -23.33 17.34
N GLN A 109 28.12 -23.06 16.57
CA GLN A 109 28.22 -22.66 15.17
C GLN A 109 28.97 -21.33 15.00
N GLU A 110 28.71 -20.33 15.84
CA GLU A 110 29.38 -19.02 15.80
C GLU A 110 30.87 -19.13 16.19
N ARG A 111 31.23 -20.06 17.07
CA ARG A 111 32.64 -20.38 17.42
C ARG A 111 33.33 -21.30 16.43
N ALA A 112 32.63 -21.76 15.39
CA ALA A 112 33.09 -22.78 14.44
C ALA A 112 33.51 -24.12 15.10
N ASP A 113 32.91 -24.45 16.24
CA ASP A 113 33.11 -25.74 16.92
C ASP A 113 32.46 -26.86 16.10
N ARG A 114 33.10 -28.03 16.04
CA ARG A 114 32.50 -29.21 15.37
C ARG A 114 31.31 -29.72 16.18
N TYR A 115 30.15 -29.82 15.54
CA TYR A 115 28.99 -30.53 16.05
C TYR A 115 28.38 -31.40 14.94
N ASP A 116 27.61 -32.40 15.35
CA ASP A 116 26.93 -33.29 14.42
C ASP A 116 25.72 -32.58 13.79
N VAL A 117 25.72 -32.46 12.47
CA VAL A 117 24.64 -31.82 11.69
C VAL A 117 23.30 -32.55 11.89
N SER A 118 23.32 -33.85 12.23
CA SER A 118 22.11 -34.61 12.55
C SER A 118 21.35 -34.08 13.78
N LEU A 119 22.02 -33.27 14.64
CA LEU A 119 21.38 -32.61 15.77
C LEU A 119 20.39 -31.53 15.32
N LEU A 120 20.63 -30.88 14.17
CA LEU A 120 19.70 -29.89 13.61
C LEU A 120 18.40 -30.56 13.18
N ASP A 121 18.48 -31.72 12.53
CA ASP A 121 17.30 -32.46 12.07
C ASP A 121 16.49 -33.00 13.26
N LYS A 122 17.19 -33.47 14.30
CA LYS A 122 16.57 -33.90 15.57
C LYS A 122 15.86 -32.74 16.27
N LEU A 123 16.46 -31.55 16.29
CA LEU A 123 15.85 -30.36 16.88
C LEU A 123 14.66 -29.85 16.07
N GLU A 124 14.70 -29.89 14.75
CA GLU A 124 13.53 -29.52 13.93
C GLU A 124 12.37 -30.48 14.18
N THR A 125 12.67 -31.77 14.31
CA THR A 125 11.68 -32.79 14.65
C THR A 125 11.10 -32.55 16.04
N SER A 126 11.96 -32.27 17.04
CA SER A 126 11.50 -32.02 18.41
C SER A 126 10.68 -30.73 18.53
N ILE A 127 11.03 -29.68 17.79
CA ILE A 127 10.27 -28.42 17.73
C ILE A 127 8.91 -28.64 17.07
N THR A 128 8.82 -29.50 16.06
CA THR A 128 7.57 -29.82 15.38
C THR A 128 6.62 -30.58 16.32
N ASP A 129 7.12 -31.64 16.97
CA ASP A 129 6.37 -32.39 17.98
C ASP A 129 5.97 -31.50 19.18
N LEU A 130 6.87 -30.63 19.63
CA LEU A 130 6.58 -29.68 20.69
C LEU A 130 5.51 -28.66 20.28
N ASN A 131 5.49 -28.20 19.03
CA ASN A 131 4.44 -27.32 18.53
C ASN A 131 3.06 -27.99 18.60
N GLU A 132 2.97 -29.25 18.18
CA GLU A 132 1.73 -30.02 18.24
C GLU A 132 1.23 -30.20 19.68
N ARG A 133 2.14 -30.51 20.61
CA ARG A 133 1.83 -30.63 22.04
C ARG A 133 1.41 -29.30 22.67
N VAL A 134 2.04 -28.19 22.28
CA VAL A 134 1.67 -26.83 22.70
C VAL A 134 0.27 -26.47 22.20
N GLU A 135 -0.02 -26.71 20.92
CA GLU A 135 -1.35 -26.48 20.35
C GLU A 135 -2.42 -27.36 21.02
N ALA A 136 -2.13 -28.64 21.25
CA ALA A 136 -3.03 -29.56 21.94
C ALA A 136 -3.31 -29.10 23.39
N GLY A 137 -2.27 -28.69 24.12
CA GLY A 137 -2.40 -28.16 25.49
C GLY A 137 -3.23 -26.89 25.56
N LEU A 138 -3.04 -25.97 24.61
CA LEU A 138 -3.84 -24.75 24.50
C LEU A 138 -5.30 -25.03 24.13
N ARG A 139 -5.55 -25.98 23.21
CA ARG A 139 -6.91 -26.42 22.84
C ARG A 139 -7.63 -27.11 24.00
N ALA A 140 -6.95 -27.98 24.74
CA ALA A 140 -7.52 -28.64 25.92
C ALA A 140 -7.90 -27.62 27.00
N THR A 141 -7.03 -26.63 27.24
CA THR A 141 -7.29 -25.54 28.19
C THR A 141 -8.46 -24.64 27.75
N ALA A 142 -8.63 -24.44 26.45
CA ALA A 142 -9.78 -23.71 25.90
C ALA A 142 -11.08 -24.53 25.95
N GLY A 143 -11.00 -25.86 25.81
CA GLY A 143 -12.13 -26.79 25.91
C GLY A 143 -12.69 -26.91 27.33
N GLU A 144 -11.82 -26.92 28.34
CA GLU A 144 -12.21 -26.97 29.76
C GLU A 144 -12.95 -25.69 30.22
N ARG A 145 -12.69 -24.53 29.58
CA ARG A 145 -13.47 -23.28 29.79
C ARG A 145 -14.91 -23.36 29.27
N ARG A 146 -15.21 -24.30 28.36
CA ARG A 146 -16.54 -24.50 27.77
C ARG A 146 -17.45 -25.35 28.66
N GLY A 147 -16.89 -26.09 29.63
CA GLY A 147 -17.64 -26.98 30.53
C GLY A 147 -18.14 -26.34 31.83
N GLY A 148 -17.70 -25.12 32.16
CA GLY A 148 -18.06 -24.42 33.40
C GLY A 148 -19.24 -23.44 33.31
N ASP A 149 -19.58 -22.95 32.12
CA ASP A 149 -20.55 -21.86 31.92
C ASP A 149 -21.79 -22.28 31.11
N ALA A 150 -22.31 -23.49 31.35
CA ALA A 150 -23.57 -23.95 30.79
C ALA A 150 -24.64 -24.16 31.86
N ALA A 151 -24.94 -23.12 32.65
CA ALA A 151 -26.15 -23.04 33.47
C ALA A 151 -26.45 -21.58 33.90
N ALA A 152 -27.27 -20.85 33.13
CA ALA A 152 -28.34 -19.96 33.64
C ALA A 152 -28.88 -19.02 32.54
N THR A 153 -30.03 -19.43 31.99
CA THR A 153 -31.27 -18.65 31.85
C THR A 153 -31.29 -17.32 31.07
N THR A 154 -32.03 -17.40 29.97
CA THR A 154 -32.81 -16.37 29.27
C THR A 154 -33.56 -15.36 30.15
N THR A 155 -33.49 -14.07 29.80
CA THR A 155 -34.66 -13.16 29.86
C THR A 155 -34.52 -12.11 28.77
N GLY A 156 -35.58 -11.98 27.97
CA GLY A 156 -35.70 -10.97 26.91
C GLY A 156 -35.90 -9.55 27.44
N GLY A 157 -35.62 -8.61 26.56
CA GLY A 157 -35.93 -7.20 26.72
C GLY A 157 -35.51 -6.43 25.47
N GLU A 158 -36.47 -6.15 24.59
CA GLU A 158 -36.32 -5.17 23.51
C GLU A 158 -35.82 -3.84 24.09
N LYS A 159 -34.61 -3.43 23.72
CA LYS A 159 -34.13 -2.06 23.93
C LYS A 159 -33.37 -1.55 22.70
N LYS A 160 -34.09 -0.73 21.95
CA LYS A 160 -33.67 0.45 21.17
C LYS A 160 -32.28 0.39 20.52
N LYS A 161 -32.31 0.32 19.18
CA LYS A 161 -31.22 0.61 18.23
C LYS A 161 -30.30 1.72 18.75
N LYS A 162 -29.08 1.34 19.11
CA LYS A 162 -27.92 2.25 19.26
C LYS A 162 -27.09 2.13 17.98
N PRO A 163 -26.43 3.22 17.52
CA PRO A 163 -25.76 3.23 16.23
C PRO A 163 -24.66 2.17 16.21
N GLY A 164 -24.63 1.40 15.13
CA GLY A 164 -23.76 0.24 14.92
C GLY A 164 -22.32 0.68 14.77
N PHE A 165 -21.68 0.85 15.91
CA PHE A 165 -20.27 0.67 16.19
C PHE A 165 -19.29 1.41 15.19
N PHE A 166 -19.15 1.14 13.88
CA PHE A 166 -18.13 1.81 13.04
C PHE A 166 -18.39 3.30 12.77
N GLY A 167 -19.58 3.80 13.12
CA GLY A 167 -20.05 5.15 12.79
C GLY A 167 -19.37 6.34 13.46
N ARG A 168 -18.14 6.24 14.00
CA ARG A 168 -17.46 7.40 14.61
C ARG A 168 -15.93 7.52 14.46
N ILE A 169 -15.21 6.58 13.83
CA ILE A 169 -13.77 6.79 13.54
C ILE A 169 -13.57 7.56 12.22
N LEU A 170 -14.50 7.46 11.27
CA LEU A 170 -14.54 8.28 10.05
C LEU A 170 -15.63 9.35 10.18
N GLY A 171 -15.24 10.60 10.36
CA GLY A 171 -16.15 11.71 10.68
C GLY A 171 -17.42 11.78 9.80
N ARG A 172 -18.56 11.88 10.48
CA ARG A 172 -19.81 12.53 10.05
C ARG A 172 -20.37 12.10 8.67
N GLY A 173 -21.23 11.08 8.72
CA GLY A 173 -22.32 10.89 7.75
C GLY A 173 -21.92 10.12 6.51
N GLY A 174 -22.09 8.81 6.55
CA GLY A 174 -22.00 7.92 5.40
C GLY A 174 -22.41 6.53 5.84
N ASP A 175 -23.18 5.85 5.00
CA ASP A 175 -23.78 4.56 5.27
C ASP A 175 -22.76 3.56 5.80
N ASP A 176 -23.14 2.78 6.82
CA ASP A 176 -22.28 1.79 7.46
C ASP A 176 -21.85 0.76 6.39
N LYS A 177 -20.68 0.97 5.75
CA LYS A 177 -20.13 0.11 4.68
C LYS A 177 -20.08 -1.38 5.08
N TYR A 178 -19.87 -1.61 6.37
CA TYR A 178 -19.90 -2.93 6.97
C TYR A 178 -21.32 -3.48 7.12
N ASN A 179 -22.37 -2.68 7.27
CA ASN A 179 -23.73 -3.19 7.37
C ASN A 179 -24.20 -3.88 6.08
N GLU A 180 -23.75 -3.42 4.91
CA GLU A 180 -24.03 -4.12 3.64
C GLU A 180 -23.42 -5.53 3.62
N LEU A 181 -22.23 -5.69 4.22
CA LEU A 181 -21.56 -6.99 4.39
C LEU A 181 -22.27 -7.92 5.39
N MET A 182 -23.09 -7.36 6.29
CA MET A 182 -23.53 -8.03 7.53
C MET A 182 -25.05 -8.21 7.62
N GLY A 183 -25.81 -7.58 6.71
CA GLY A 183 -27.24 -7.29 6.87
C GLY A 183 -28.19 -8.48 7.02
N THR A 184 -27.73 -9.71 6.83
CA THR A 184 -28.55 -10.93 6.91
C THR A 184 -27.82 -12.15 7.51
N VAL A 185 -26.66 -11.96 8.15
CA VAL A 185 -25.80 -13.09 8.55
C VAL A 185 -26.30 -13.75 9.84
N ALA A 186 -26.35 -15.09 9.83
CA ALA A 186 -26.79 -15.92 10.96
C ALA A 186 -25.92 -15.67 12.21
N GLU A 187 -26.55 -15.70 13.39
CA GLU A 187 -25.82 -15.56 14.66
C GLU A 187 -24.89 -16.76 14.86
N GLY A 188 -23.60 -16.47 15.13
CA GLY A 188 -22.54 -17.48 15.20
C GLY A 188 -21.29 -16.98 15.94
N ARG A 189 -20.34 -17.90 16.15
CA ARG A 189 -19.06 -17.60 16.84
C ARG A 189 -18.20 -16.62 16.03
N ASP A 190 -18.22 -16.73 14.71
CA ASP A 190 -17.58 -15.81 13.76
C ASP A 190 -18.10 -14.37 13.91
N ARG A 191 -19.41 -14.18 14.06
CA ARG A 191 -20.01 -12.88 14.38
C ARG A 191 -19.46 -12.31 15.68
N THR A 192 -19.47 -13.10 16.77
CA THR A 192 -18.97 -12.63 18.07
C THR A 192 -17.49 -12.25 18.02
N LEU A 193 -16.68 -13.03 17.30
CA LEU A 193 -15.27 -12.72 17.07
C LEU A 193 -15.10 -11.43 16.27
N PHE A 194 -15.94 -11.21 15.26
CA PHE A 194 -15.89 -9.98 14.45
C PHE A 194 -16.24 -8.75 15.29
N GLU A 195 -17.30 -8.83 16.10
CA GLU A 195 -17.73 -7.76 17.00
C GLU A 195 -16.67 -7.45 18.07
N GLU A 196 -16.02 -8.47 18.63
CA GLU A 196 -14.92 -8.33 19.59
C GLU A 196 -13.68 -7.71 18.93
N ALA A 197 -13.27 -8.21 17.75
CA ALA A 197 -12.16 -7.67 16.97
C ALA A 197 -12.38 -6.19 16.65
N THR A 198 -13.59 -5.86 16.22
CA THR A 198 -14.00 -4.49 15.96
C THR A 198 -13.92 -3.65 17.23
N THR A 199 -14.23 -4.22 18.40
CA THR A 199 -14.20 -3.50 19.67
C THR A 199 -12.79 -3.15 20.09
N GLU A 200 -11.86 -4.07 19.88
CA GLU A 200 -10.46 -3.81 20.15
C GLU A 200 -9.86 -2.81 19.15
N ALA A 201 -10.26 -2.85 17.87
CA ALA A 201 -9.81 -1.87 16.87
C ALA A 201 -10.19 -0.44 17.27
N ARG A 202 -11.37 -0.25 17.89
CA ARG A 202 -11.89 1.06 18.33
C ARG A 202 -11.20 1.62 19.57
N LYS A 203 -10.49 0.76 20.29
CA LYS A 203 -9.67 1.14 21.45
C LYS A 203 -8.21 1.35 21.01
N ASP A 204 -7.96 1.53 19.72
CA ASP A 204 -6.64 1.63 19.08
C ASP A 204 -5.74 0.40 19.31
N ARG A 205 -6.32 -0.74 19.70
CA ARG A 205 -5.61 -2.01 19.92
C ARG A 205 -5.56 -2.79 18.61
N TYR A 206 -4.95 -2.19 17.60
CA TYR A 206 -4.95 -2.69 16.23
C TYR A 206 -4.36 -4.10 16.12
N GLU A 207 -3.28 -4.41 16.84
CA GLU A 207 -2.67 -5.75 16.82
C GLU A 207 -3.61 -6.86 17.34
N THR A 208 -4.30 -6.58 18.45
CA THR A 208 -5.27 -7.52 19.03
C THR A 208 -6.45 -7.71 18.07
N ALA A 209 -6.95 -6.62 17.49
CA ALA A 209 -8.02 -6.67 16.50
C ALA A 209 -7.64 -7.51 15.27
N ARG A 210 -6.47 -7.27 14.69
CA ARG A 210 -5.94 -8.05 13.55
C ARG A 210 -5.80 -9.54 13.90
N THR A 211 -5.35 -9.86 15.11
CA THR A 211 -5.25 -11.25 15.57
C THR A 211 -6.63 -11.91 15.60
N LEU A 212 -7.64 -11.23 16.13
CA LEU A 212 -9.01 -11.75 16.18
C LEU A 212 -9.64 -11.89 14.77
N TYR A 213 -9.43 -10.92 13.88
CA TYR A 213 -9.86 -11.05 12.48
C TYR A 213 -9.17 -12.23 11.77
N ASN A 214 -7.89 -12.46 12.03
CA ASN A 214 -7.17 -13.61 11.48
C ASN A 214 -7.73 -14.95 11.97
N VAL A 215 -8.24 -15.04 13.21
CA VAL A 215 -8.94 -16.24 13.68
C VAL A 215 -10.18 -16.51 12.82
N ILE A 216 -10.92 -15.47 12.42
CA ILE A 216 -12.08 -15.62 11.52
C ILE A 216 -11.63 -16.18 10.18
N ILE A 217 -10.60 -15.57 9.58
CA ILE A 217 -10.08 -15.95 8.25
C ILE A 217 -9.58 -17.41 8.22
N THR A 218 -8.93 -17.85 9.30
CA THR A 218 -8.31 -19.17 9.36
C THR A 218 -9.25 -20.27 9.82
N THR A 219 -10.20 -19.96 10.71
CA THR A 219 -11.08 -20.95 11.33
C THR A 219 -12.42 -21.07 10.61
N TYR A 220 -12.88 -20.00 9.94
CA TYR A 220 -14.18 -19.94 9.27
C TYR A 220 -14.04 -19.45 7.82
N PRO A 221 -13.40 -20.22 6.93
CA PRO A 221 -13.16 -19.82 5.53
C PRO A 221 -14.45 -19.61 4.72
N ASP A 222 -15.56 -20.25 5.10
CA ASP A 222 -16.86 -20.10 4.43
C ASP A 222 -17.76 -19.04 5.11
N SER A 223 -17.23 -18.30 6.09
CA SER A 223 -17.99 -17.29 6.80
C SER A 223 -18.37 -16.12 5.90
N ALA A 224 -19.61 -15.65 6.02
CA ALA A 224 -20.03 -14.41 5.38
C ALA A 224 -19.26 -13.18 5.90
N TYR A 225 -18.63 -13.28 7.08
CA TYR A 225 -17.76 -12.24 7.65
C TYR A 225 -16.36 -12.22 7.03
N LEU A 226 -15.99 -13.18 6.17
CA LEU A 226 -14.64 -13.29 5.62
C LEU A 226 -14.20 -12.03 4.84
N PRO A 227 -15.00 -11.47 3.89
CA PRO A 227 -14.61 -10.26 3.19
C PRO A 227 -14.49 -9.07 4.15
N ALA A 228 -15.40 -8.96 5.12
CA ALA A 228 -15.37 -7.91 6.14
C ALA A 228 -14.14 -8.00 7.04
N ALA A 229 -13.75 -9.21 7.46
CA ALA A 229 -12.58 -9.43 8.32
C ALA A 229 -11.28 -9.11 7.60
N LYS A 230 -11.13 -9.53 6.34
CA LYS A 230 -9.97 -9.19 5.51
C LYS A 230 -9.88 -7.67 5.27
N LEU A 231 -11.01 -7.02 4.99
CA LEU A 231 -11.06 -5.58 4.81
C LEU A 231 -10.69 -4.84 6.10
N ALA A 232 -11.26 -5.26 7.23
CA ALA A 232 -10.98 -4.66 8.52
C ALA A 232 -9.50 -4.78 8.94
N ILE A 233 -8.80 -5.85 8.57
CA ILE A 233 -7.34 -5.93 8.76
C ILE A 233 -6.64 -4.80 7.99
N ALA A 234 -6.99 -4.59 6.72
CA ALA A 234 -6.40 -3.53 5.91
C ALA A 234 -6.68 -2.13 6.48
N ASP A 235 -7.91 -1.90 6.96
CA ASP A 235 -8.33 -0.67 7.64
C ASP A 235 -7.56 -0.45 8.94
N THR A 236 -7.36 -1.48 9.78
CA THR A 236 -6.60 -1.29 11.03
C THR A 236 -5.14 -0.90 10.79
N PHE A 237 -4.50 -1.44 9.74
CA PHE A 237 -3.17 -0.98 9.32
C PHE A 237 -3.19 0.44 8.77
N TYR A 238 -4.25 0.81 8.05
CA TYR A 238 -4.44 2.17 7.57
C TYR A 238 -4.55 3.15 8.74
N LEU A 239 -5.42 2.86 9.71
CA LEU A 239 -5.64 3.71 10.90
C LEU A 239 -4.39 3.84 11.76
N GLU A 240 -3.62 2.76 11.92
CA GLU A 240 -2.34 2.80 12.64
C GLU A 240 -1.35 3.81 12.02
N GLY A 241 -1.39 3.99 10.70
CA GLY A 241 -0.80 5.15 10.01
C GLY A 241 0.73 5.25 10.01
N THR A 242 1.44 4.33 10.68
CA THR A 242 2.91 4.26 10.63
C THR A 242 3.37 3.90 9.22
N SER A 243 4.59 4.29 8.82
CA SER A 243 5.10 3.98 7.48
C SER A 243 5.07 2.48 7.17
N SER A 244 5.39 1.63 8.15
CA SER A 244 5.29 0.18 8.03
C SER A 244 3.84 -0.29 7.91
N ALA A 245 2.93 0.26 8.72
CA ALA A 245 1.52 -0.10 8.68
C ALA A 245 0.86 0.31 7.34
N LEU A 246 1.19 1.48 6.78
CA LEU A 246 0.71 1.88 5.45
C LEU A 246 1.18 0.92 4.35
N ILE A 247 2.40 0.41 4.42
CA ILE A 247 2.88 -0.62 3.47
C ILE A 247 2.06 -1.92 3.61
N GLN A 248 1.83 -2.37 4.85
CA GLN A 248 0.99 -3.55 5.12
C GLN A 248 -0.46 -3.34 4.69
N SER A 249 -1.00 -2.13 4.87
CA SER A 249 -2.34 -1.75 4.47
C SER A 249 -2.54 -1.84 2.96
N ALA A 250 -1.61 -1.27 2.18
CA ALA A 250 -1.65 -1.37 0.71
C ALA A 250 -1.63 -2.84 0.24
N ALA A 251 -0.80 -3.68 0.87
CA ALA A 251 -0.74 -5.11 0.57
C ALA A 251 -2.07 -5.81 0.92
N ALA A 252 -2.62 -5.55 2.12
CA ALA A 252 -3.86 -6.18 2.58
C ALA A 252 -5.08 -5.80 1.72
N TYR A 253 -5.19 -4.53 1.28
CA TYR A 253 -6.24 -4.13 0.33
C TYR A 253 -6.05 -4.77 -1.05
N GLN A 254 -4.81 -4.87 -1.53
CA GLN A 254 -4.51 -5.52 -2.81
C GLN A 254 -4.84 -7.03 -2.77
N ASP A 255 -4.55 -7.68 -1.65
CA ASP A 255 -4.94 -9.07 -1.39
C ASP A 255 -6.47 -9.19 -1.36
N TRP A 256 -7.16 -8.28 -0.69
CA TRP A 256 -8.63 -8.26 -0.67
C TRP A 256 -9.22 -8.18 -2.08
N LEU A 257 -8.70 -7.30 -2.94
CA LEU A 257 -9.15 -7.23 -4.35
C LEU A 257 -8.85 -8.49 -5.14
N THR A 258 -7.77 -9.19 -4.80
CA THR A 258 -7.41 -10.46 -5.44
C THR A 258 -8.39 -11.56 -5.06
N PHE A 259 -8.84 -11.60 -3.80
CA PHE A 259 -9.81 -12.58 -3.32
C PHE A 259 -11.26 -12.24 -3.69
N PHE A 260 -11.61 -10.96 -3.77
CA PHE A 260 -12.97 -10.47 -3.99
C PHE A 260 -13.05 -9.43 -5.13
N PRO A 261 -12.67 -9.79 -6.37
CA PRO A 261 -12.57 -8.83 -7.48
C PRO A 261 -13.91 -8.31 -8.00
N THR A 262 -15.01 -9.02 -7.75
CA THR A 262 -16.37 -8.67 -8.22
C THR A 262 -17.28 -8.19 -7.08
N HIS A 263 -16.71 -7.86 -5.94
CA HIS A 263 -17.48 -7.47 -4.76
C HIS A 263 -18.01 -6.03 -4.91
N PRO A 264 -19.20 -5.69 -4.38
CA PRO A 264 -19.75 -4.33 -4.49
C PRO A 264 -18.79 -3.23 -3.99
N LEU A 265 -18.02 -3.52 -2.94
CA LEU A 265 -17.00 -2.61 -2.38
C LEU A 265 -15.66 -2.57 -3.14
N SER A 266 -15.51 -3.23 -4.29
CA SER A 266 -14.22 -3.28 -5.00
C SER A 266 -13.74 -1.90 -5.46
N ASP A 267 -14.64 -0.99 -5.82
CA ASP A 267 -14.30 0.39 -6.15
C ASP A 267 -13.82 1.19 -4.92
N ASP A 268 -14.47 1.03 -3.77
CA ASP A 268 -14.05 1.62 -2.50
C ASP A 268 -12.67 1.12 -2.06
N VAL A 269 -12.38 -0.17 -2.22
CA VAL A 269 -11.07 -0.73 -1.89
C VAL A 269 -9.99 -0.22 -2.85
N MET A 270 -10.29 -0.05 -4.15
CA MET A 270 -9.37 0.60 -5.08
C MET A 270 -9.07 2.05 -4.68
N MET A 271 -10.09 2.79 -4.23
CA MET A 271 -9.91 4.12 -3.66
C MET A 271 -8.98 4.07 -2.44
N LYS A 272 -9.20 3.13 -1.51
CA LYS A 272 -8.36 2.99 -0.31
C LYS A 272 -6.89 2.70 -0.62
N ILE A 273 -6.59 1.89 -1.63
CA ILE A 273 -5.21 1.66 -2.08
C ILE A 273 -4.57 2.97 -2.57
N ALA A 274 -5.30 3.79 -3.32
CA ALA A 274 -4.82 5.09 -3.74
C ALA A 274 -4.59 6.03 -2.54
N GLU A 275 -5.51 6.07 -1.57
CA GLU A 275 -5.39 6.86 -0.35
C GLU A 275 -4.16 6.48 0.48
N VAL A 276 -3.84 5.20 0.58
CA VAL A 276 -2.61 4.72 1.24
C VAL A 276 -1.37 5.30 0.57
N GLU A 277 -1.30 5.24 -0.76
CA GLU A 277 -0.17 5.79 -1.52
C GLU A 277 -0.10 7.31 -1.40
N MET A 278 -1.25 7.99 -1.36
CA MET A 278 -1.33 9.43 -1.11
C MET A 278 -0.82 9.81 0.28
N ARG A 279 -1.14 9.04 1.34
CA ARG A 279 -0.61 9.28 2.70
C ARG A 279 0.89 9.09 2.81
N LYS A 280 1.48 8.29 1.92
CA LYS A 280 2.93 8.09 1.82
C LYS A 280 3.62 9.20 1.02
N MET A 281 2.88 10.11 0.38
CA MET A 281 3.48 11.22 -0.36
C MET A 281 4.19 12.19 0.58
N GLY A 282 5.43 12.50 0.21
CA GLY A 282 6.23 13.53 0.87
C GLY A 282 6.08 14.89 0.19
N LEU A 283 6.99 15.79 0.55
CA LEU A 283 7.17 17.04 -0.17
C LEU A 283 7.56 16.83 -1.65
N PRO A 284 7.26 17.79 -2.53
CA PRO A 284 7.59 17.69 -3.95
C PRO A 284 9.08 17.59 -4.27
N ASP A 285 10.00 17.94 -3.37
CA ASP A 285 11.45 17.80 -3.55
C ASP A 285 11.99 16.41 -3.16
N ARG A 286 11.15 15.55 -2.56
CA ARG A 286 11.50 14.21 -2.08
C ARG A 286 11.13 13.11 -3.08
N ASP A 287 11.07 11.86 -2.61
CA ASP A 287 10.69 10.70 -3.41
C ASP A 287 9.28 10.85 -4.00
N VAL A 288 9.22 10.74 -5.32
CA VAL A 288 8.01 10.90 -6.15
C VAL A 288 7.27 9.58 -6.39
N GLN A 289 7.86 8.43 -6.03
CA GLN A 289 7.26 7.11 -6.30
C GLN A 289 5.87 6.92 -5.66
N PRO A 290 5.60 7.34 -4.42
CA PRO A 290 4.25 7.22 -3.84
C PRO A 290 3.21 7.99 -4.66
N ALA A 291 3.54 9.20 -5.12
CA ALA A 291 2.65 10.00 -5.96
C ALA A 291 2.37 9.34 -7.32
N ARG A 292 3.38 8.78 -7.98
CA ARG A 292 3.20 8.03 -9.24
C ARG A 292 2.32 6.80 -9.06
N LYS A 293 2.51 6.07 -7.95
CA LYS A 293 1.66 4.92 -7.61
C LYS A 293 0.22 5.36 -7.36
N ALA A 294 0.01 6.41 -6.59
CA ALA A 294 -1.33 6.97 -6.36
C ALA A 294 -2.01 7.36 -7.68
N GLU A 295 -1.30 8.05 -8.58
CA GLU A 295 -1.83 8.44 -9.90
C GLU A 295 -2.25 7.20 -10.71
N GLN A 296 -1.40 6.18 -10.75
CA GLN A 296 -1.69 4.93 -11.45
C GLN A 296 -2.94 4.24 -10.88
N ARG A 297 -3.08 4.19 -9.55
CA ARG A 297 -4.21 3.54 -8.87
C ARG A 297 -5.52 4.28 -9.12
N LEU A 298 -5.52 5.62 -9.03
CA LEU A 298 -6.70 6.44 -9.32
C LEU A 298 -7.12 6.34 -10.78
N LYS A 299 -6.18 6.40 -11.72
CA LYS A 299 -6.46 6.20 -13.15
C LYS A 299 -7.04 4.81 -13.43
N ALA A 300 -6.46 3.77 -12.83
CA ALA A 300 -6.97 2.40 -12.96
C ALA A 300 -8.40 2.28 -12.40
N MET A 301 -8.69 2.89 -11.26
CA MET A 301 -10.04 2.89 -10.67
C MET A 301 -11.06 3.57 -11.60
N LEU A 302 -10.74 4.77 -12.11
CA LEU A 302 -11.63 5.52 -13.01
C LEU A 302 -11.85 4.81 -14.35
N GLN A 303 -10.89 3.99 -14.79
CA GLN A 303 -11.01 3.16 -15.99
C GLN A 303 -11.83 1.89 -15.73
N GLN A 304 -11.61 1.23 -14.60
CA GLN A 304 -12.26 -0.04 -14.27
C GLN A 304 -13.71 0.14 -13.80
N PHE A 305 -14.00 1.23 -13.10
CA PHE A 305 -15.32 1.56 -12.54
C PHE A 305 -15.81 2.90 -13.08
N PRO A 306 -16.27 2.97 -14.33
CA PRO A 306 -16.66 4.24 -14.92
C PRO A 306 -17.91 4.86 -14.26
N ASP A 307 -18.83 4.06 -13.74
CA ASP A 307 -20.10 4.56 -13.19
C ASP A 307 -20.11 4.61 -11.65
N THR A 308 -18.94 4.55 -10.99
CA THR A 308 -18.84 4.61 -9.52
C THR A 308 -19.31 5.96 -8.96
N SER A 309 -20.00 5.93 -7.83
CA SER A 309 -20.39 7.13 -7.08
C SER A 309 -19.17 7.89 -6.52
N LEU A 310 -18.03 7.21 -6.37
CA LEU A 310 -16.77 7.77 -5.88
C LEU A 310 -15.98 8.55 -6.95
N ARG A 311 -16.48 8.62 -8.19
CA ARG A 311 -15.79 9.27 -9.31
C ARG A 311 -15.41 10.73 -9.01
N PRO A 312 -16.30 11.60 -8.49
CA PRO A 312 -15.93 12.98 -8.21
C PRO A 312 -14.77 13.09 -7.22
N ASP A 313 -14.77 12.28 -6.17
CA ASP A 313 -13.70 12.26 -5.17
C ASP A 313 -12.40 11.73 -5.77
N ALA A 314 -12.46 10.69 -6.61
CA ALA A 314 -11.29 10.12 -7.30
C ALA A 314 -10.65 11.15 -8.25
N GLU A 315 -11.46 11.92 -8.97
CA GLU A 315 -10.99 12.98 -9.88
C GLU A 315 -10.35 14.15 -9.12
N ILE A 316 -10.90 14.54 -7.97
CA ILE A 316 -10.29 15.55 -7.07
C ILE A 316 -8.94 15.05 -6.56
N ARG A 317 -8.89 13.83 -6.01
CA ARG A 317 -7.65 13.21 -5.52
C ARG A 317 -6.61 13.06 -6.63
N LEU A 318 -7.03 12.70 -7.84
CA LEU A 318 -6.14 12.59 -8.99
C LEU A 318 -5.53 13.95 -9.33
N ARG A 319 -6.32 15.02 -9.28
CA ARG A 319 -5.82 16.39 -9.48
C ARG A 319 -4.80 16.78 -8.42
N GLU A 320 -5.03 16.46 -7.15
CA GLU A 320 -4.06 16.72 -6.07
C GLU A 320 -2.73 15.99 -6.26
N VAL A 321 -2.79 14.71 -6.66
CA VAL A 321 -1.59 13.91 -6.96
C VAL A 321 -0.84 14.49 -8.15
N GLN A 322 -1.55 14.85 -9.22
CA GLN A 322 -0.97 15.46 -10.41
C GLN A 322 -0.38 16.84 -10.14
N GLU A 323 -1.00 17.62 -9.26
CA GLU A 323 -0.46 18.88 -8.77
C GLU A 323 0.87 18.66 -8.05
N SER A 324 0.96 17.65 -7.16
CA SER A 324 2.22 17.29 -6.50
C SER A 324 3.30 16.82 -7.49
N LEU A 325 2.93 16.03 -8.50
CA LEU A 325 3.85 15.56 -9.55
C LEU A 325 4.33 16.71 -10.46
N GLY A 326 3.45 17.67 -10.75
CA GLY A 326 3.78 18.90 -11.45
C GLY A 326 4.75 19.76 -10.64
N MET A 327 4.48 19.94 -9.35
CA MET A 327 5.37 20.67 -8.43
C MET A 327 6.76 20.04 -8.35
N HIS A 328 6.86 18.71 -8.30
CA HIS A 328 8.16 18.02 -8.30
C HIS A 328 8.97 18.34 -9.56
N ASN A 329 8.33 18.22 -10.74
CA ASN A 329 9.00 18.51 -12.00
C ASN A 329 9.34 19.99 -12.16
N LEU A 330 8.47 20.89 -11.72
CA LEU A 330 8.76 22.33 -11.70
C LEU A 330 9.96 22.64 -10.79
N PHE A 331 10.02 22.06 -9.59
CA PHE A 331 11.13 22.24 -8.67
C PHE A 331 12.45 21.78 -9.29
N VAL A 332 12.49 20.54 -9.81
CA VAL A 332 13.70 19.98 -10.44
C VAL A 332 14.06 20.75 -11.71
N GLY A 333 13.06 21.15 -12.51
CA GLY A 333 13.24 21.97 -13.71
C GLY A 333 13.87 23.32 -13.38
N ASN A 334 13.38 24.00 -12.34
CA ASN A 334 13.94 25.27 -11.87
C ASN A 334 15.38 25.11 -11.40
N GLN A 335 15.73 24.03 -10.68
CA GLN A 335 17.11 23.75 -10.28
C GLN A 335 18.05 23.60 -11.49
N TYR A 336 17.62 22.91 -12.56
CA TYR A 336 18.40 22.81 -13.79
C TYR A 336 18.49 24.14 -14.54
N PHE A 337 17.37 24.87 -14.62
CA PHE A 337 17.29 26.18 -15.26
C PHE A 337 18.27 27.16 -14.60
N ASP A 338 18.23 27.28 -13.27
CA ASP A 338 19.08 28.19 -12.52
C ASP A 338 20.56 27.81 -12.65
N ARG A 339 20.88 26.51 -12.67
CA ARG A 339 22.27 26.04 -12.91
C ARG A 339 22.77 26.43 -14.29
N TYR A 340 21.93 26.36 -15.32
CA TYR A 340 22.30 26.78 -16.67
C TYR A 340 22.60 28.28 -16.71
N PHE A 341 21.70 29.14 -16.20
CA PHE A 341 21.93 30.60 -16.19
C PHE A 341 23.08 31.05 -15.28
N GLN A 342 23.47 30.24 -14.30
CA GLN A 342 24.68 30.46 -13.49
C GLN A 342 25.97 29.99 -14.17
N GLY A 343 25.89 29.45 -15.40
CA GLY A 343 27.05 28.87 -16.11
C GLY A 343 27.56 27.56 -15.50
N LYS A 344 26.77 26.89 -14.64
CA LYS A 344 27.11 25.62 -13.99
C LYS A 344 26.64 24.40 -14.77
N ALA A 345 25.85 24.59 -15.82
CA ALA A 345 25.42 23.55 -16.74
C ALA A 345 25.63 24.02 -18.19
N PRO A 346 26.05 23.14 -19.11
CA PRO A 346 26.38 23.53 -20.48
C PRO A 346 25.15 23.84 -21.36
N ASN A 347 23.98 23.27 -21.03
CA ASN A 347 22.74 23.46 -21.79
C ASN A 347 21.50 23.33 -20.87
N PRO A 348 20.34 23.85 -21.28
CA PRO A 348 19.10 23.79 -20.51
C PRO A 348 18.28 22.50 -20.73
N LYS A 349 18.79 21.46 -21.42
CA LYS A 349 18.01 20.25 -21.77
C LYS A 349 17.42 19.52 -20.56
N GLY A 350 18.13 19.55 -19.43
CA GLY A 350 17.63 19.01 -18.17
C GLY A 350 16.35 19.72 -17.68
N ALA A 351 16.30 21.04 -17.79
CA ALA A 351 15.12 21.84 -17.46
C ALA A 351 14.00 21.62 -18.47
N GLN A 352 14.32 21.65 -19.77
CA GLN A 352 13.36 21.39 -20.85
C GLN A 352 12.62 20.07 -20.67
N SER A 353 13.35 18.99 -20.38
CA SER A 353 12.77 17.66 -20.18
C SER A 353 11.73 17.65 -19.06
N ARG A 354 12.03 18.32 -17.94
CA ARG A 354 11.12 18.41 -16.78
C ARG A 354 9.88 19.24 -17.08
N TYR A 355 10.03 20.40 -17.71
CA TYR A 355 8.89 21.24 -18.06
C TYR A 355 8.00 20.59 -19.12
N ARG A 356 8.58 19.92 -20.11
CA ARG A 356 7.83 19.20 -21.14
C ARG A 356 6.97 18.09 -20.52
N GLU A 357 7.52 17.35 -19.55
CA GLU A 357 6.75 16.33 -18.83
C GLU A 357 5.50 16.92 -18.15
N VAL A 358 5.59 18.14 -17.60
CA VAL A 358 4.44 18.82 -16.98
C VAL A 358 3.40 19.22 -18.02
N VAL A 359 3.83 19.85 -19.13
CA VAL A 359 2.94 20.29 -20.21
C VAL A 359 2.18 19.11 -20.82
N GLU A 360 2.85 17.97 -21.01
CA GLU A 360 2.27 16.79 -21.65
C GLU A 360 1.35 16.00 -20.71
N LYS A 361 1.72 15.85 -19.43
CA LYS A 361 1.01 14.94 -18.52
C LYS A 361 0.02 15.62 -17.58
N TYR A 362 0.23 16.89 -17.23
CA TYR A 362 -0.52 17.60 -16.21
C TYR A 362 -1.08 18.93 -16.75
N PRO A 363 -2.00 18.91 -17.74
CA PRO A 363 -2.51 20.13 -18.38
C PRO A 363 -3.24 21.09 -17.44
N ASN A 364 -3.73 20.60 -16.30
CA ASN A 364 -4.44 21.39 -15.29
C ASN A 364 -3.54 21.84 -14.11
N PHE A 365 -2.22 21.74 -14.27
CA PHE A 365 -1.26 22.11 -13.22
C PHE A 365 -1.32 23.61 -12.89
N SER A 366 -1.31 23.95 -11.60
CA SER A 366 -1.55 25.33 -11.15
C SER A 366 -0.48 26.34 -11.59
N TYR A 367 0.78 25.90 -11.77
CA TYR A 367 1.90 26.73 -12.23
C TYR A 367 2.22 26.52 -13.72
N MET A 368 1.23 26.15 -14.53
CA MET A 368 1.43 25.92 -15.97
C MET A 368 1.97 27.16 -16.69
N ASP A 369 1.56 28.35 -16.27
CA ASP A 369 2.07 29.63 -16.79
C ASP A 369 3.60 29.77 -16.65
N GLN A 370 4.14 29.50 -15.46
CA GLN A 370 5.57 29.51 -15.19
C GLN A 370 6.30 28.45 -16.02
N VAL A 371 5.72 27.24 -16.10
CA VAL A 371 6.29 26.13 -16.86
C VAL A 371 6.40 26.47 -18.35
N LEU A 372 5.31 26.98 -18.96
CA LEU A 372 5.28 27.39 -20.36
C LEU A 372 6.29 28.49 -20.65
N TYR A 373 6.36 29.51 -19.79
CA TYR A 373 7.32 30.61 -19.96
C TYR A 373 8.77 30.10 -19.90
N ARG A 374 9.11 29.35 -18.85
CA ARG A 374 10.48 28.84 -18.68
C ARG A 374 10.84 27.84 -19.77
N LEU A 375 9.92 27.01 -20.22
CA LEU A 375 10.13 26.10 -21.34
C LEU A 375 10.41 26.87 -22.64
N GLY A 376 9.60 27.89 -22.95
CA GLY A 376 9.85 28.77 -24.10
C GLY A 376 11.23 29.41 -24.04
N VAL A 377 11.62 29.99 -22.89
CA VAL A 377 12.95 30.55 -22.68
C VAL A 377 14.05 29.52 -22.96
N THR A 378 13.89 28.29 -22.48
CA THR A 378 14.89 27.25 -22.73
C THR A 378 15.03 26.86 -24.20
N TYR A 379 13.97 26.95 -25.03
CA TYR A 379 14.07 26.72 -26.48
C TYR A 379 14.75 27.88 -27.21
N VAL A 380 14.52 29.13 -26.77
CA VAL A 380 15.26 30.30 -27.29
C VAL A 380 16.76 30.11 -27.09
N GLN A 381 17.17 29.60 -25.92
CA GLN A 381 18.59 29.37 -25.61
C GLN A 381 19.22 28.22 -26.40
N GLU A 382 18.42 27.28 -26.91
CA GLU A 382 18.89 26.23 -27.83
C GLU A 382 18.78 26.66 -29.31
N GLU A 383 18.51 27.94 -29.59
CA GLU A 383 18.35 28.47 -30.94
C GLU A 383 17.18 27.82 -31.73
N GLU A 384 16.13 27.41 -31.01
CA GLU A 384 14.90 26.83 -31.57
C GLU A 384 13.70 27.79 -31.39
N PRO A 385 13.67 28.97 -32.06
CA PRO A 385 12.65 30.00 -31.85
C PRO A 385 11.24 29.55 -32.27
N ASP A 386 11.12 28.68 -33.27
CA ASP A 386 9.83 28.15 -33.73
C ASP A 386 9.15 27.30 -32.65
N GLU A 387 9.93 26.50 -31.90
CA GLU A 387 9.40 25.74 -30.77
C GLU A 387 9.11 26.66 -29.58
N ALA A 388 9.97 27.62 -29.30
CA ALA A 388 9.75 28.60 -28.24
C ALA A 388 8.44 29.37 -28.42
N ALA A 389 8.16 29.81 -29.67
CA ALA A 389 6.96 30.55 -30.02
C ALA A 389 5.69 29.81 -29.62
N LYS A 390 5.61 28.48 -29.82
CA LYS A 390 4.43 27.69 -29.48
C LYS A 390 4.06 27.79 -28.00
N TYR A 391 5.04 27.71 -27.11
CA TYR A 391 4.80 27.76 -25.66
C TYR A 391 4.46 29.17 -25.18
N PHE A 392 5.12 30.20 -25.72
CA PHE A 392 4.77 31.59 -25.40
C PHE A 392 3.37 31.95 -25.92
N GLN A 393 3.02 31.53 -27.14
CA GLN A 393 1.68 31.73 -27.69
C GLN A 393 0.61 31.02 -26.85
N GLN A 394 0.88 29.79 -26.42
CA GLN A 394 0.00 29.05 -25.52
C GLN A 394 -0.19 29.79 -24.18
N LEU A 395 0.88 30.35 -23.62
CA LEU A 395 0.81 31.14 -22.38
C LEU A 395 -0.05 32.40 -22.57
N VAL A 396 0.23 33.21 -23.60
CA VAL A 396 -0.51 34.45 -23.86
C VAL A 396 -1.99 34.17 -24.10
N ARG A 397 -2.31 33.09 -24.82
CA ARG A 397 -3.70 32.72 -25.11
C ARG A 397 -4.43 32.19 -23.88
N ASN A 398 -3.82 31.26 -23.15
CA ASN A 398 -4.51 30.47 -22.12
C ASN A 398 -4.35 31.03 -20.69
N HIS A 399 -3.31 31.84 -20.44
CA HIS A 399 -2.98 32.42 -19.13
C HIS A 399 -2.75 33.94 -19.21
N PRO A 400 -3.70 34.72 -19.75
CA PRO A 400 -3.50 36.15 -20.03
C PRO A 400 -3.33 37.02 -18.78
N ASN A 401 -3.85 36.58 -17.63
CA ASN A 401 -3.74 37.29 -16.35
C ASN A 401 -2.49 36.88 -15.52
N SER A 402 -1.59 36.06 -16.09
CA SER A 402 -0.35 35.63 -15.43
C SER A 402 0.69 36.75 -15.44
N GLU A 403 1.54 36.80 -14.39
CA GLU A 403 2.73 37.66 -14.35
C GLU A 403 3.74 37.39 -15.48
N PHE A 404 3.63 36.22 -16.14
CA PHE A 404 4.48 35.83 -17.27
C PHE A 404 3.88 36.23 -18.63
N ALA A 405 2.64 36.71 -18.69
CA ALA A 405 1.95 37.00 -19.94
C ALA A 405 2.64 38.10 -20.75
N GLU A 406 2.94 39.25 -20.13
CA GLU A 406 3.64 40.34 -20.82
C GLU A 406 5.06 39.93 -21.24
N LYS A 407 5.79 39.23 -20.36
CA LYS A 407 7.13 38.72 -20.70
C LYS A 407 7.09 37.77 -21.90
N ALA A 408 6.08 36.92 -21.99
CA ALA A 408 5.90 36.03 -23.13
C ALA A 408 5.60 36.79 -24.43
N ARG A 409 4.84 37.90 -24.37
CA ARG A 409 4.62 38.78 -25.54
C ARG A 409 5.91 39.44 -25.98
N GLU A 410 6.68 39.99 -25.05
CA GLU A 410 8.00 40.58 -25.34
C GLU A 410 8.94 39.55 -26.00
N GLN A 411 8.95 38.30 -25.53
CA GLN A 411 9.74 37.23 -26.15
C GLN A 411 9.25 36.90 -27.56
N LEU A 412 7.93 36.86 -27.80
CA LEU A 412 7.36 36.62 -29.14
C LEU A 412 7.74 37.73 -30.12
N GLU A 413 7.68 38.98 -29.69
CA GLU A 413 8.10 40.13 -30.49
C GLU A 413 9.61 40.08 -30.80
N ALA A 414 10.44 39.75 -29.79
CA ALA A 414 11.88 39.64 -29.95
C ALA A 414 12.31 38.55 -30.95
N ILE A 415 11.58 37.42 -31.01
CA ILE A 415 11.84 36.35 -31.97
C ILE A 415 11.09 36.53 -33.31
N GLY A 416 10.33 37.61 -33.48
CA GLY A 416 9.57 37.91 -34.70
C GLY A 416 8.36 36.99 -34.94
N ALA A 417 7.83 36.35 -33.90
CA ALA A 417 6.66 35.49 -33.97
C ALA A 417 5.37 36.28 -33.72
N ALA A 418 4.25 35.78 -34.26
CA ALA A 418 2.94 36.41 -34.05
C ALA A 418 2.50 36.32 -32.58
N VAL A 419 2.03 37.45 -32.04
CA VAL A 419 1.40 37.53 -30.72
C VAL A 419 -0.10 37.23 -30.86
N PRO A 420 -0.61 36.14 -30.28
CA PRO A 420 -2.01 35.78 -30.39
C PRO A 420 -2.86 36.65 -29.48
N GLU A 421 -4.12 36.84 -29.85
CA GLU A 421 -5.10 37.41 -28.94
C GLU A 421 -5.35 36.45 -27.76
N ALA A 422 -5.51 37.03 -26.57
CA ALA A 422 -5.88 36.29 -25.37
C ALA A 422 -7.29 35.69 -25.50
N ASP A 423 -7.53 34.50 -24.94
CA ASP A 423 -8.87 33.93 -24.90
C ASP A 423 -9.78 34.80 -24.01
N PRO A 424 -10.89 35.35 -24.54
CA PRO A 424 -11.80 36.23 -23.79
C PRO A 424 -12.40 35.56 -22.55
N GLN A 425 -12.53 34.23 -22.51
CA GLN A 425 -12.98 33.53 -21.32
C GLN A 425 -11.88 33.51 -20.25
N LYS A 426 -10.64 33.24 -20.64
CA LYS A 426 -9.48 33.19 -19.73
C LYS A 426 -9.10 34.54 -19.15
N MET A 427 -9.45 35.64 -19.82
CA MET A 427 -9.30 36.98 -19.26
C MET A 427 -10.23 37.24 -18.07
N LYS A 428 -11.38 36.56 -18.00
CA LYS A 428 -12.34 36.69 -16.89
C LYS A 428 -11.99 35.78 -15.71
N ASP A 429 -11.19 34.74 -15.95
CA ASP A 429 -10.74 33.82 -14.92
C ASP A 429 -9.72 34.53 -14.00
N VAL A 430 -9.91 34.38 -12.69
CA VAL A 430 -8.90 34.75 -11.70
C VAL A 430 -7.71 33.78 -11.86
N PRO A 431 -6.45 34.26 -11.82
CA PRO A 431 -5.29 33.38 -11.84
C PRO A 431 -5.42 32.27 -10.77
N PRO A 432 -4.96 31.04 -11.05
CA PRO A 432 -5.05 29.94 -10.09
C PRO A 432 -4.40 30.34 -8.76
N GLU A 433 -5.09 30.10 -7.64
CA GLU A 433 -4.56 30.37 -6.32
C GLU A 433 -3.30 29.52 -6.09
N ARG A 434 -2.15 30.19 -6.03
CA ARG A 434 -0.88 29.56 -5.67
C ARG A 434 -0.87 29.36 -4.15
N PRO A 435 -0.51 28.18 -3.62
CA PRO A 435 -0.44 27.95 -2.18
C PRO A 435 0.39 29.06 -1.53
N GLY A 436 -0.24 29.77 -0.59
CA GLY A 436 0.37 30.94 0.05
C GLY A 436 1.62 30.55 0.84
N ILE A 437 2.46 31.54 1.16
CA ILE A 437 3.72 31.35 1.91
C ILE A 437 3.49 30.56 3.21
N ARG A 438 2.39 30.82 3.92
CA ARG A 438 2.03 30.07 5.14
C ARG A 438 1.76 28.60 4.86
N GLU A 439 1.05 28.30 3.77
CA GLU A 439 0.73 26.93 3.40
C GLU A 439 1.99 26.18 2.96
N GLN A 440 2.86 26.81 2.17
CA GLN A 440 4.18 26.27 1.84
C GLN A 440 5.03 26.03 3.09
N PHE A 441 5.05 26.97 4.04
CA PHE A 441 5.75 26.80 5.32
C PHE A 441 5.19 25.62 6.13
N PHE A 442 3.87 25.48 6.24
CA PHE A 442 3.27 24.34 6.94
C PHE A 442 3.58 23.02 6.23
N ARG A 443 3.62 23.00 4.89
CA ARG A 443 4.05 21.83 4.11
C ARG A 443 5.49 21.46 4.44
N GLU A 444 6.40 22.42 4.45
CA GLU A 444 7.81 22.22 4.79
C GLU A 444 7.98 21.71 6.23
N LEU A 445 7.30 22.34 7.19
CA LEU A 445 7.35 21.97 8.61
C LEU A 445 6.84 20.55 8.87
N LEU A 446 5.72 20.19 8.25
CA LEU A 446 5.09 18.88 8.42
C LEU A 446 5.68 17.82 7.49
N GLY A 447 6.54 18.21 6.54
CA GLY A 447 7.15 17.31 5.56
C GLY A 447 6.16 16.55 4.68
N THR A 448 4.91 17.01 4.59
CA THR A 448 3.81 16.31 3.93
C THR A 448 3.10 17.23 2.94
N THR A 449 2.65 16.64 1.83
CA THR A 449 1.74 17.30 0.88
C THR A 449 0.32 17.28 1.45
N PRO A 450 -0.44 18.39 1.36
CA PRO A 450 -1.82 18.40 1.81
C PRO A 450 -2.61 17.57 0.80
N VAL A 451 -3.19 16.51 1.30
CA VAL A 451 -4.08 15.62 0.55
C VAL A 451 -5.39 15.57 1.29
N THR A 452 -6.50 15.45 0.57
CA THR A 452 -7.85 15.33 1.15
C THR A 452 -8.10 13.96 1.79
N VAL A 453 -7.04 13.24 2.17
CA VAL A 453 -7.13 11.89 2.70
C VAL A 453 -7.30 11.96 4.21
N ASP A 454 -8.32 11.28 4.74
CA ASP A 454 -8.57 11.23 6.17
C ASP A 454 -7.40 10.55 6.89
N LYS A 455 -6.85 11.26 7.88
CA LYS A 455 -5.73 10.80 8.72
C LYS A 455 -6.21 10.24 10.07
N SER A 456 -7.54 10.17 10.27
CA SER A 456 -8.23 9.76 11.51
C SER A 456 -7.56 8.62 12.25
#